data_AF-A0A7S1R8A0-F1
#
_entry.id   AF-A0A7S1R8A0-F1
#
_cell.length_a   1.000
_cell.length_b   1.000
_cell.length_c   1.000
_cell.angle_alpha   90.00
_cell.angle_beta   90.00
_cell.angle_gamma   90.00
#
_symmetry.space_group_name_H-M   'P 1'
#
loop_
_entity.id
_entity.type
_entity.pdbx_description
1 polymer ?
#
loop_
_entity_poly.entity_id
_entity_poly.type
_entity_poly.pdbx_seq_one_letter_code
_entity_poly.pdbx_strand_id
1 'polypeptide(L)'
;CQPGAIGLQLAGLGITDDRLASLTTTWRAALAAGEAVWPSRFVVDIRDNKITDKGLADFLAFLCEVGAQPEELLLIGNPLEEPHSLRDLLSHERSGLDKNGGKLWRVDISAGQFTCSCFWKFLETCAYMRPRPPLRLGLLRGELGELRLPLEFAEKNHSFVVHRSGLQMGSPVPSETVRLGINADLELVCTKPYEPPEEKGLTAWQ
;
A
#
# COMPACT_ATOMS: atom_id res chain seq x y z
N CYS A 1 -6.69 13.51 -23.46
CA CYS A 1 -7.28 12.73 -22.35
C CYS A 1 -8.80 12.84 -22.41
N GLN A 2 -9.54 11.73 -22.32
CA GLN A 2 -11.01 11.81 -22.26
C GLN A 2 -11.44 12.40 -20.91
N PRO A 3 -12.40 13.35 -20.91
CA PRO A 3 -12.98 13.89 -19.68
C PRO A 3 -13.85 12.81 -19.05
N GLY A 4 -13.36 12.17 -17.99
CA GLY A 4 -14.09 11.12 -17.27
C GLY A 4 -13.24 9.95 -16.77
N ALA A 5 -11.94 9.89 -17.08
CA ALA A 5 -11.07 8.88 -16.49
C ALA A 5 -10.88 9.16 -15.00
N ILE A 6 -11.59 8.40 -14.15
CA ILE A 6 -11.53 8.46 -12.68
C ILE A 6 -10.21 7.82 -12.15
N GLY A 7 -9.27 7.48 -13.03
CA GLY A 7 -8.05 6.78 -12.65
C GLY A 7 -7.02 6.67 -13.77
N LEU A 8 -5.77 6.43 -13.38
CA LEU A 8 -4.71 5.94 -14.24
C LEU A 8 -4.86 4.43 -14.35
N GLN A 9 -5.51 3.97 -15.43
CA GLN A 9 -5.85 2.56 -15.66
C GLN A 9 -4.82 1.91 -16.58
N LEU A 10 -3.88 1.18 -16.00
CA LEU A 10 -2.75 0.56 -16.69
C LEU A 10 -2.62 -0.94 -16.42
N ALA A 11 -3.64 -1.56 -15.81
CA ALA A 11 -3.62 -2.96 -15.45
C ALA A 11 -3.45 -3.90 -16.66
N GLY A 12 -2.62 -4.93 -16.52
CA GLY A 12 -2.50 -6.01 -17.50
C GLY A 12 -1.88 -5.61 -18.85
N LEU A 13 -1.25 -4.42 -18.94
CA LEU A 13 -0.69 -3.90 -20.19
C LEU A 13 0.74 -4.39 -20.48
N GLY A 14 1.30 -5.23 -19.60
CA GLY A 14 2.66 -5.74 -19.69
C GLY A 14 3.71 -4.63 -19.58
N ILE A 15 3.41 -3.58 -18.82
CA ILE A 15 4.31 -2.44 -18.61
C ILE A 15 5.55 -2.89 -17.83
N THR A 16 6.71 -2.56 -18.37
CA THR A 16 8.02 -2.68 -17.71
C THR A 16 8.44 -1.33 -17.12
N ASP A 17 9.48 -1.33 -16.30
CA ASP A 17 10.07 -0.11 -15.75
C ASP A 17 10.41 0.93 -16.84
N ASP A 18 11.07 0.52 -17.93
CA ASP A 18 11.45 1.42 -19.03
C ASP A 18 10.22 2.05 -19.72
N ARG A 19 9.17 1.24 -19.91
CA ARG A 19 7.92 1.72 -20.51
C ARG A 19 7.21 2.69 -19.57
N LEU A 20 7.21 2.40 -18.27
CA LEU A 20 6.66 3.29 -17.25
C LEU A 20 7.43 4.61 -17.20
N ALA A 21 8.77 4.58 -17.26
CA ALA A 21 9.61 5.77 -17.32
C ALA A 21 9.36 6.62 -18.59
N SER A 22 9.11 5.97 -19.72
CA SER A 22 8.74 6.65 -20.96
C SER A 22 7.38 7.35 -20.85
N LEU A 23 6.40 6.69 -20.20
CA LEU A 23 5.09 7.26 -19.92
C LEU A 23 5.18 8.46 -18.97
N THR A 24 5.95 8.36 -17.87
CA THR A 24 6.12 9.47 -16.93
C THR A 24 6.81 10.67 -17.57
N THR A 25 7.78 10.44 -18.46
CA THR A 25 8.41 11.49 -19.26
C THR A 25 7.39 12.19 -20.15
N THR A 26 6.53 11.43 -20.82
CA THR A 26 5.47 11.97 -21.69
C THR A 26 4.46 12.77 -20.88
N TRP A 27 4.01 12.27 -19.73
CA TRP A 27 3.08 12.98 -18.85
C TRP A 27 3.70 14.26 -18.29
N ARG A 28 4.98 14.23 -17.89
CA ARG A 28 5.69 15.43 -17.43
C ARG A 28 5.70 16.52 -18.50
N ALA A 29 5.97 16.16 -19.75
CA ALA A 29 5.94 17.11 -20.87
C ALA A 29 4.53 17.70 -21.07
N ALA A 30 3.49 16.86 -21.07
CA ALA A 30 2.10 17.31 -21.24
C ALA A 30 1.64 18.23 -20.10
N LEU A 31 2.03 17.94 -18.86
CA LEU A 31 1.73 18.78 -17.69
C LEU A 31 2.47 20.13 -17.78
N ALA A 32 3.74 20.12 -18.15
CA ALA A 32 4.54 21.34 -18.31
C ALA A 32 4.01 22.25 -19.45
N ALA A 33 3.48 21.64 -20.51
CA ALA A 33 2.84 22.35 -21.63
C ALA A 33 1.41 22.83 -21.32
N GLY A 34 0.83 22.44 -20.17
CA GLY A 34 -0.57 22.74 -19.83
C GLY A 34 -1.60 21.96 -20.67
N GLU A 35 -1.16 20.92 -21.39
CA GLU A 35 -2.01 20.05 -22.23
C GLU A 35 -2.74 18.99 -21.39
N ALA A 36 -2.27 18.76 -20.17
CA ALA A 36 -2.86 17.85 -19.21
C ALA A 36 -2.98 18.50 -17.84
N VAL A 37 -3.97 18.04 -17.06
CA VAL A 37 -4.12 18.37 -15.65
C VAL A 37 -4.29 17.07 -14.90
N TRP A 38 -3.60 16.94 -13.76
CA TRP A 38 -3.79 15.80 -12.87
C TRP A 38 -5.17 15.86 -12.20
N PRO A 39 -6.00 14.81 -12.28
CA PRO A 39 -7.21 14.74 -11.48
C PRO A 39 -6.90 14.89 -10.00
N SER A 40 -7.73 15.65 -9.30
CA SER A 40 -7.57 15.93 -7.87
C SER A 40 -7.85 14.71 -6.97
N ARG A 41 -8.50 13.69 -7.53
CA ARG A 41 -8.84 12.40 -6.91
C ARG A 41 -8.83 11.35 -8.00
N PHE A 42 -8.02 10.31 -7.84
CA PHE A 42 -7.95 9.25 -8.84
C PHE A 42 -7.36 7.96 -8.28
N VAL A 43 -7.72 6.86 -8.93
CA VAL A 43 -7.17 5.52 -8.67
C VAL A 43 -5.95 5.28 -9.56
N VAL A 44 -4.84 4.83 -8.98
CA VAL A 44 -3.69 4.29 -9.73
C VAL A 44 -3.86 2.78 -9.79
N ASP A 45 -4.22 2.26 -10.96
CA ASP A 45 -4.29 0.82 -11.20
C ASP A 45 -3.16 0.38 -12.14
N ILE A 46 -2.10 -0.18 -11.57
CA ILE A 46 -0.95 -0.71 -12.31
C ILE A 46 -0.79 -2.22 -12.11
N ARG A 47 -1.89 -2.92 -11.79
CA ARG A 47 -1.89 -4.36 -11.54
C ARG A 47 -1.43 -5.19 -12.74
N ASP A 48 -0.96 -6.41 -12.47
CA ASP A 48 -0.64 -7.44 -13.47
C ASP A 48 0.32 -6.92 -14.57
N ASN A 49 1.33 -6.14 -14.16
CA ASN A 49 2.41 -5.64 -15.02
C ASN A 49 3.75 -6.28 -14.61
N LYS A 50 4.86 -5.79 -15.17
CA LYS A 50 6.23 -6.25 -14.91
C LYS A 50 7.07 -5.17 -14.24
N ILE A 51 6.45 -4.42 -13.33
CA ILE A 51 7.07 -3.30 -12.64
C ILE A 51 7.84 -3.84 -11.42
N THR A 52 9.12 -3.49 -11.31
CA THR A 52 9.95 -3.87 -10.16
C THR A 52 9.89 -2.81 -9.06
N ASP A 53 10.53 -3.05 -7.92
CA ASP A 53 10.65 -2.06 -6.85
C ASP A 53 11.27 -0.75 -7.33
N LYS A 54 12.22 -0.82 -8.28
CA LYS A 54 12.83 0.36 -8.90
C LYS A 54 11.81 1.14 -9.72
N GLY A 55 11.11 0.47 -10.64
CA GLY A 55 10.09 1.11 -11.46
C GLY A 55 8.96 1.72 -10.62
N LEU A 56 8.56 1.04 -9.55
CA LEU A 56 7.59 1.57 -8.58
C LEU A 56 8.14 2.82 -7.89
N ALA A 57 9.38 2.80 -7.40
CA ALA A 57 10.01 3.95 -6.75
C ALA A 57 10.07 5.18 -7.67
N ASP A 58 10.54 5.01 -8.91
CA ASP A 58 10.64 6.08 -9.91
C ASP A 58 9.25 6.65 -10.24
N PHE A 59 8.24 5.79 -10.34
CA PHE A 59 6.87 6.21 -10.61
C PHE A 59 6.23 6.96 -9.43
N LEU A 60 6.41 6.48 -8.19
CA LEU A 60 5.92 7.17 -7.00
C LEU A 60 6.61 8.52 -6.80
N ALA A 61 7.92 8.60 -7.07
CA ALA A 61 8.66 9.85 -7.06
C ALA A 61 8.09 10.85 -8.08
N PHE A 62 7.77 10.39 -9.29
CA PHE A 62 7.08 11.20 -10.29
C PHE A 62 5.71 11.70 -9.79
N LEU A 63 4.89 10.84 -9.18
CA LEU A 63 3.59 11.25 -8.61
C LEU A 63 3.75 12.34 -7.55
N CYS A 64 4.76 12.21 -6.68
CA CYS A 64 5.09 13.21 -5.67
C CYS A 64 5.56 14.53 -6.29
N GLU A 65 6.43 14.48 -7.31
CA GLU A 65 6.96 15.64 -8.03
C GLU A 65 5.85 16.49 -8.64
N VAL A 66 4.88 15.85 -9.31
CA VAL A 66 3.76 16.52 -9.95
C VAL A 66 2.61 16.86 -9.00
N GLY A 67 2.77 16.57 -7.70
CA GLY A 67 1.75 16.83 -6.68
C GLY A 67 0.49 15.99 -6.85
N ALA A 68 0.58 14.81 -7.47
CA ALA A 68 -0.53 13.89 -7.58
C ALA A 68 -0.91 13.34 -6.20
N GLN A 69 -2.22 13.19 -5.97
CA GLN A 69 -2.82 12.72 -4.72
C GLN A 69 -3.71 11.51 -4.99
N PRO A 70 -3.12 10.33 -5.27
CA PRO A 70 -3.91 9.14 -5.52
C PRO A 70 -4.70 8.76 -4.26
N GLU A 71 -5.93 8.30 -4.47
CA GLU A 71 -6.79 7.80 -3.39
C GLU A 71 -6.58 6.30 -3.14
N GLU A 72 -6.32 5.57 -4.23
CA GLU A 72 -6.08 4.13 -4.22
C GLU A 72 -4.86 3.81 -5.08
N LEU A 73 -4.04 2.86 -4.61
CA LEU A 73 -2.87 2.34 -5.32
C LEU A 73 -2.97 0.82 -5.42
N LEU A 74 -3.22 0.30 -6.63
CA LEU A 74 -3.41 -1.12 -6.88
C LEU A 74 -2.19 -1.70 -7.60
N LEU A 75 -1.44 -2.57 -6.91
CA LEU A 75 -0.09 -3.05 -7.30
C LEU A 75 -0.01 -4.56 -7.53
N ILE A 76 -1.07 -5.30 -7.23
CA ILE A 76 -1.16 -6.76 -7.32
C ILE A 76 -0.60 -7.28 -8.64
N GLY A 77 0.16 -8.38 -8.62
CA GLY A 77 0.64 -9.06 -9.84
C GLY A 77 1.92 -8.50 -10.45
N ASN A 78 2.54 -7.47 -9.86
CA ASN A 78 3.88 -6.99 -10.24
C ASN A 78 5.01 -7.79 -9.55
N PRO A 79 6.20 -7.96 -10.14
CA PRO A 79 7.33 -8.64 -9.48
C PRO A 79 8.03 -7.72 -8.44
N LEU A 80 7.30 -7.30 -7.41
CA LEU A 80 7.82 -6.53 -6.27
C LEU A 80 8.41 -7.49 -5.23
N GLU A 81 9.59 -7.20 -4.70
CA GLU A 81 10.24 -8.00 -3.66
C GLU A 81 10.25 -7.26 -2.32
N GLU A 82 10.67 -6.00 -2.35
CA GLU A 82 10.72 -5.13 -1.16
C GLU A 82 10.31 -3.69 -1.50
N PRO A 83 9.00 -3.39 -1.48
CA PRO A 83 8.48 -2.11 -1.93
C PRO A 83 8.68 -0.99 -0.89
N HIS A 84 9.93 -0.71 -0.49
CA HIS A 84 10.29 0.34 0.47
C HIS A 84 9.79 1.73 0.05
N SER A 85 9.64 1.96 -1.26
CA SER A 85 9.08 3.18 -1.82
C SER A 85 7.63 3.44 -1.40
N LEU A 86 6.86 2.41 -1.03
CA LEU A 86 5.53 2.59 -0.43
C LEU A 86 5.61 3.32 0.90
N ARG A 87 6.58 2.97 1.74
CA ARG A 87 6.79 3.65 3.04
C ARG A 87 7.08 5.12 2.81
N ASP A 88 7.97 5.41 1.87
CA ASP A 88 8.39 6.78 1.56
C ASP A 88 7.21 7.59 1.01
N LEU A 89 6.35 6.96 0.18
CA LEU A 89 5.08 7.56 -0.25
C LEU A 89 4.17 7.84 0.94
N LEU A 90 3.96 6.89 1.85
CA LEU A 90 3.07 7.07 3.01
C LEU A 90 3.45 8.28 3.85
N SER A 91 4.76 8.50 4.04
CA SER A 91 5.31 9.62 4.81
C SER A 91 5.39 10.95 4.02
N HIS A 92 5.07 10.96 2.73
CA HIS A 92 5.18 12.16 1.90
C HIS A 92 4.08 13.18 2.21
N GLU A 93 4.46 14.43 2.50
CA GLU A 93 3.56 15.50 2.98
C GLU A 93 2.37 15.79 2.03
N ARG A 94 2.58 15.65 0.72
CA ARG A 94 1.58 16.04 -0.30
C ARG A 94 0.82 14.88 -0.93
N SER A 95 1.44 13.70 -0.97
CA SER A 95 0.98 12.57 -1.79
C SER A 95 0.75 11.29 -0.98
N GLY A 96 1.19 11.31 0.28
CA GLY A 96 1.04 10.22 1.22
C GLY A 96 -0.24 10.29 2.01
N LEU A 97 -0.12 9.98 3.30
CA LEU A 97 -1.23 9.95 4.26
C LEU A 97 -1.26 11.17 5.19
N ASP A 98 -0.45 12.18 4.91
CA ASP A 98 -0.28 13.33 5.80
C ASP A 98 -1.55 14.19 5.91
N LYS A 99 -1.75 14.76 7.10
CA LYS A 99 -2.83 15.70 7.46
C LYS A 99 -2.96 16.89 6.52
N ASN A 100 -1.86 17.27 5.87
CA ASN A 100 -1.78 18.49 5.07
C ASN A 100 -2.31 18.33 3.65
N GLY A 101 -2.93 17.18 3.33
CA GLY A 101 -3.67 17.01 2.07
C GLY A 101 -3.52 15.64 1.40
N GLY A 102 -2.82 14.70 2.02
CA GLY A 102 -2.77 13.32 1.56
C GLY A 102 -4.17 12.71 1.44
N LYS A 103 -4.44 11.99 0.34
CA LYS A 103 -5.75 11.36 0.08
C LYS A 103 -5.68 9.85 -0.07
N LEU A 104 -4.48 9.27 -0.01
CA LEU A 104 -4.32 7.84 -0.11
C LEU A 104 -5.08 7.19 1.06
N TRP A 105 -5.99 6.28 0.76
CA TRP A 105 -6.72 5.53 1.78
C TRP A 105 -6.72 4.04 1.49
N ARG A 106 -6.23 3.61 0.32
CA ARG A 106 -6.10 2.20 -0.03
C ARG A 106 -4.80 1.89 -0.77
N VAL A 107 -4.15 0.81 -0.36
CA VAL A 107 -3.07 0.16 -1.11
C VAL A 107 -3.41 -1.32 -1.22
N ASP A 108 -3.43 -1.87 -2.43
CA ASP A 108 -3.59 -3.30 -2.65
C ASP A 108 -2.33 -3.88 -3.28
N ILE A 109 -1.79 -4.94 -2.70
CA ILE A 109 -0.53 -5.56 -3.11
C ILE A 109 -0.56 -7.06 -2.86
N SER A 110 0.24 -7.85 -3.58
CA SER A 110 0.22 -9.29 -3.38
C SER A 110 0.86 -9.67 -2.03
N ALA A 111 0.28 -10.62 -1.30
CA ALA A 111 0.78 -11.00 0.03
C ALA A 111 2.26 -11.46 0.00
N GLY A 112 2.66 -12.18 -1.04
CA GLY A 112 4.04 -12.66 -1.22
C GLY A 112 5.07 -11.57 -1.58
N GLN A 113 4.65 -10.31 -1.75
CA GLN A 113 5.53 -9.19 -2.15
C GLN A 113 5.98 -8.33 -0.96
N PHE A 114 5.64 -8.74 0.25
CA PHE A 114 6.18 -8.16 1.46
C PHE A 114 7.09 -9.15 2.15
N THR A 115 8.34 -8.74 2.38
CA THR A 115 9.16 -9.37 3.41
C THR A 115 8.64 -8.99 4.79
N CYS A 116 8.88 -9.85 5.80
CA CYS A 116 8.49 -9.57 7.18
C CYS A 116 9.07 -8.22 7.68
N SER A 117 10.33 -7.91 7.34
CA SER A 117 10.96 -6.64 7.68
C SER A 117 10.30 -5.43 7.01
N CYS A 118 9.98 -5.53 5.72
CA CYS A 118 9.30 -4.45 4.99
C CYS A 118 7.90 -4.18 5.57
N PHE A 119 7.16 -5.24 5.89
CA PHE A 119 5.82 -5.13 6.46
C PHE A 119 5.83 -4.51 7.86
N TRP A 120 6.80 -4.86 8.72
CA TRP A 120 6.97 -4.20 10.02
C TRP A 120 7.17 -2.69 9.89
N LYS A 121 8.09 -2.27 9.00
CA LYS A 121 8.36 -0.84 8.76
C LYS A 121 7.14 -0.11 8.20
N PHE A 122 6.34 -0.79 7.37
CA PHE A 122 5.07 -0.26 6.89
C PHE A 122 4.09 -0.01 8.05
N LEU A 123 3.91 -0.99 8.94
CA LEU A 123 3.04 -0.87 10.13
C LEU A 123 3.53 0.21 11.08
N GLU A 124 4.83 0.29 11.35
CA GLU A 124 5.45 1.34 12.16
C GLU A 124 5.14 2.72 11.59
N THR A 125 5.35 2.91 10.29
CA THR A 125 5.08 4.18 9.61
C THR A 125 3.62 4.60 9.80
N CYS A 126 2.69 3.68 9.59
CA CYS A 126 1.25 3.90 9.84
C CYS A 126 0.95 4.23 11.31
N ALA A 127 1.63 3.59 12.26
CA ALA A 127 1.42 3.80 13.68
C ALA A 127 1.93 5.16 14.18
N TYR A 128 3.01 5.67 13.57
CA TYR A 128 3.61 6.97 13.89
C TYR A 128 2.81 8.17 13.37
N MET A 129 1.99 8.00 12.33
CA MET A 129 1.16 9.07 11.81
C MET A 129 0.02 9.45 12.77
N ARG A 130 -0.14 10.75 13.01
CA ARG A 130 -1.10 11.33 13.96
C ARG A 130 -1.86 12.46 13.28
N PRO A 131 -3.22 12.54 13.36
CA PRO A 131 -4.10 11.45 13.71
C PRO A 131 -3.88 10.31 12.71
N ARG A 132 -4.24 9.09 13.12
CA ARG A 132 -4.06 7.94 12.25
C ARG A 132 -4.94 8.08 11.00
N PRO A 133 -4.37 8.05 9.80
CA PRO A 133 -5.14 8.12 8.57
C PRO A 133 -5.94 6.83 8.39
N PRO A 134 -7.14 6.89 7.78
CA PRO A 134 -7.92 5.69 7.46
C PRO A 134 -7.29 4.96 6.26
N LEU A 135 -6.16 4.30 6.49
CA LEU A 135 -5.50 3.47 5.49
C LEU A 135 -6.06 2.05 5.53
N ARG A 136 -6.33 1.52 4.34
CA ARG A 136 -6.65 0.13 4.05
C ARG A 136 -5.50 -0.49 3.27
N LEU A 137 -4.93 -1.57 3.80
CA LEU A 137 -3.95 -2.38 3.09
C LEU A 137 -4.60 -3.71 2.71
N GLY A 138 -4.84 -3.92 1.42
CA GLY A 138 -5.24 -5.19 0.84
C GLY A 138 -4.02 -6.06 0.56
N LEU A 139 -3.81 -7.11 1.36
CA LEU A 139 -2.89 -8.20 1.06
C LEU A 139 -3.67 -9.29 0.31
N LEU A 140 -3.64 -9.23 -1.01
CA LEU A 140 -4.42 -10.13 -1.88
C LEU A 140 -3.49 -11.15 -2.52
N ARG A 141 -4.00 -12.28 -3.03
CA ARG A 141 -3.24 -13.30 -3.80
C ARG A 141 -1.94 -13.85 -3.15
N GLY A 142 -1.82 -15.17 -3.12
CA GLY A 142 -0.64 -15.86 -2.58
C GLY A 142 -0.77 -16.20 -1.10
N GLU A 143 0.34 -16.60 -0.50
CA GLU A 143 0.38 -17.02 0.90
C GLU A 143 0.91 -15.89 1.79
N LEU A 144 0.32 -15.73 2.98
CA LEU A 144 0.81 -14.75 3.96
C LEU A 144 2.22 -15.10 4.49
N GLY A 145 2.63 -16.37 4.43
CA GLY A 145 3.96 -16.82 4.86
C GLY A 145 4.39 -16.24 6.21
N GLU A 146 5.49 -15.48 6.18
CA GLU A 146 6.11 -14.83 7.34
C GLU A 146 5.32 -13.63 7.90
N LEU A 147 4.33 -13.10 7.16
CA LEU A 147 3.53 -11.95 7.58
C LEU A 147 2.54 -12.28 8.70
N ARG A 148 2.31 -13.56 9.00
CA ARG A 148 1.38 -14.00 10.06
C ARG A 148 1.72 -13.39 11.42
N LEU A 149 2.99 -13.44 11.82
CA LEU A 149 3.43 -12.92 13.13
C LEU A 149 3.25 -11.40 13.26
N PRO A 150 3.71 -10.58 12.30
CA PRO A 150 3.40 -9.14 12.28
C PRO A 150 1.90 -8.83 12.33
N LEU A 151 1.08 -9.60 11.60
CA LEU A 151 -0.38 -9.41 11.57
C LEU A 151 -1.02 -9.66 12.93
N GLU A 152 -0.69 -10.78 13.58
CA GLU A 152 -1.19 -11.10 14.92
C GLU A 152 -0.76 -10.06 15.95
N PHE A 153 0.46 -9.53 15.84
CA PHE A 153 0.93 -8.46 16.70
C PHE A 153 0.16 -7.14 16.45
N ALA A 154 -0.07 -6.78 15.18
CA ALA A 154 -0.83 -5.59 14.81
C ALA A 154 -2.29 -5.65 15.34
N GLU A 155 -2.92 -6.83 15.28
CA GLU A 155 -4.25 -7.11 15.85
C GLU A 155 -4.26 -6.95 17.39
N LYS A 156 -3.31 -7.61 18.08
CA LYS A 156 -3.24 -7.61 19.55
C LYS A 156 -2.98 -6.23 20.14
N ASN A 157 -2.17 -5.41 19.48
CA ASN A 157 -1.84 -4.05 19.96
C ASN A 157 -2.90 -3.00 19.59
N HIS A 158 -4.10 -3.44 19.13
CA HIS A 158 -5.26 -2.60 18.79
C HIS A 158 -4.96 -1.41 17.86
N SER A 159 -3.85 -1.45 17.14
CA SER A 159 -3.44 -0.37 16.25
C SER A 159 -4.02 -0.53 14.85
N PHE A 160 -4.41 -1.75 14.50
CA PHE A 160 -5.03 -2.12 13.23
C PHE A 160 -6.19 -3.07 13.49
N VAL A 161 -7.26 -2.94 12.72
CA VAL A 161 -8.30 -3.96 12.61
C VAL A 161 -8.02 -4.76 11.36
N VAL A 162 -7.88 -6.06 11.53
CA VAL A 162 -7.66 -6.98 10.42
C VAL A 162 -8.99 -7.63 10.06
N HIS A 163 -9.46 -7.33 8.85
CA HIS A 163 -10.59 -8.01 8.24
C HIS A 163 -10.06 -9.13 7.36
N ARG A 164 -10.53 -10.35 7.63
CA ARG A 164 -10.18 -11.54 6.86
C ARG A 164 -11.38 -11.89 5.99
N SER A 165 -11.28 -11.61 4.70
CA SER A 165 -12.32 -11.87 3.71
C SER A 165 -11.88 -13.03 2.80
N GLY A 166 -12.78 -13.97 2.50
CA GLY A 166 -12.50 -15.03 1.52
C GLY A 166 -12.16 -16.43 2.04
N LEU A 167 -12.76 -16.87 3.15
CA LEU A 167 -12.85 -18.31 3.45
C LEU A 167 -14.28 -18.81 3.19
N GLN A 168 -14.56 -19.31 1.98
CA GLN A 168 -15.62 -20.31 1.87
C GLN A 168 -15.12 -21.59 2.53
N MET A 169 -15.73 -21.93 3.67
CA MET A 169 -15.58 -23.22 4.35
C MET A 169 -16.02 -24.34 3.42
N GLY A 170 -15.06 -25.10 2.89
CA GLY A 170 -15.34 -26.17 1.93
C GLY A 170 -14.31 -27.29 1.94
N SER A 171 -13.78 -27.68 3.11
CA SER A 171 -13.32 -29.06 3.41
C SER A 171 -12.68 -29.12 4.81
N PRO A 172 -12.99 -30.13 5.63
CA PRO A 172 -12.31 -30.34 6.89
C PRO A 172 -10.89 -30.86 6.64
N VAL A 173 -9.88 -30.10 7.04
CA VAL A 173 -8.48 -30.56 7.12
C VAL A 173 -8.24 -31.10 8.54
N PRO A 174 -7.57 -32.25 8.72
CA PRO A 174 -7.35 -32.83 10.05
C PRO A 174 -6.52 -31.92 10.95
N SER A 175 -6.78 -32.04 12.25
CA SER A 175 -6.11 -31.37 13.36
C SER A 175 -4.59 -31.47 13.28
N GLU A 176 -3.91 -30.38 13.66
CA GLU A 176 -2.45 -30.19 13.73
C GLU A 176 -1.74 -29.88 12.40
N THR A 177 -2.22 -28.86 11.68
CA THR A 177 -1.42 -27.77 11.08
C THR A 177 -2.45 -26.82 10.47
N VAL A 178 -2.65 -25.62 11.00
CA VAL A 178 -3.44 -24.59 10.29
C VAL A 178 -2.59 -24.08 9.12
N ARG A 179 -2.56 -24.90 8.06
CA ARG A 179 -2.21 -24.46 6.72
C ARG A 179 -3.35 -23.53 6.30
N LEU A 180 -3.20 -22.23 6.56
CA LEU A 180 -3.93 -21.19 5.80
C LEU A 180 -3.47 -21.37 4.36
N GLY A 181 -4.18 -22.25 3.64
CA GLY A 181 -3.97 -22.49 2.23
C GLY A 181 -4.46 -21.30 1.43
N ILE A 182 -3.58 -20.79 0.57
CA ILE A 182 -3.85 -20.37 -0.81
C ILE A 182 -5.11 -19.49 -0.98
N ASN A 183 -4.89 -18.18 -1.13
CA ASN A 183 -5.87 -17.14 -1.52
C ASN A 183 -6.83 -16.63 -0.41
N ALA A 184 -6.28 -16.12 0.70
CA ALA A 184 -7.05 -15.26 1.58
C ALA A 184 -6.81 -13.78 1.21
N ASP A 185 -7.88 -13.04 0.95
CA ASP A 185 -7.84 -11.60 0.77
C ASP A 185 -7.93 -10.94 2.14
N LEU A 186 -6.81 -10.41 2.63
CA LEU A 186 -6.73 -9.80 3.96
C LEU A 186 -6.71 -8.28 3.82
N GLU A 187 -7.60 -7.60 4.53
CA GLU A 187 -7.69 -6.15 4.58
C GLU A 187 -7.28 -5.68 5.99
N LEU A 188 -6.18 -4.94 6.10
CA LEU A 188 -5.85 -4.23 7.34
C LEU A 188 -6.41 -2.81 7.27
N VAL A 189 -7.25 -2.45 8.23
CA VAL A 189 -7.83 -1.12 8.36
C VAL A 189 -7.27 -0.46 9.62
N CYS A 190 -6.68 0.72 9.50
CA CYS A 190 -6.27 1.51 10.65
C CYS A 190 -7.50 2.23 11.24
N THR A 191 -8.02 1.80 12.39
CA THR A 191 -9.37 2.20 12.88
C THR A 191 -9.40 2.99 14.20
N LYS A 192 -8.30 3.07 14.96
CA LYS A 192 -8.31 3.77 16.27
C LYS A 192 -7.19 4.80 16.37
N PRO A 193 -7.46 6.02 16.90
CA PRO A 193 -6.39 6.88 17.42
C PRO A 193 -5.63 6.12 18.53
N TYR A 194 -4.31 6.21 18.53
CA TYR A 194 -3.51 5.70 19.65
C TYR A 194 -3.72 6.62 20.84
N GLU A 195 -4.17 6.05 21.93
CA GLU A 195 -3.99 6.65 23.25
C GLU A 195 -2.61 6.17 23.73
N PRO A 196 -1.64 7.08 23.96
CA PRO A 196 -0.39 6.66 24.57
C PRO A 196 -0.70 5.96 25.89
N PRO A 197 0.00 4.86 26.23
CA PRO A 197 -0.09 4.34 27.58
C PRO A 197 0.23 5.51 28.52
N GLU A 198 -0.65 5.74 29.51
CA GLU A 198 -0.36 6.70 30.58
C GLU A 198 1.07 6.45 31.03
N GLU A 199 1.92 7.47 30.96
CA GLU A 199 3.31 7.40 31.45
C GLU A 199 3.30 7.09 32.95
N LYS A 200 3.14 5.82 33.29
CA LYS A 200 3.53 5.30 34.60
C LYS A 200 5.03 5.08 34.52
N GLY A 201 5.74 6.17 34.77
CA GLY A 201 7.17 6.29 35.03
C GLY A 201 8.02 5.08 34.65
N LEU A 202 8.49 5.04 33.40
CA LEU A 202 9.62 4.20 32.99
C LEU A 202 10.90 5.04 33.03
N THR A 203 11.33 5.41 34.24
CA THR A 203 12.75 5.67 34.52
C THR A 203 13.40 4.34 34.86
N ALA A 204 13.95 3.64 33.86
CA ALA A 204 15.06 2.68 34.03
C ALA A 204 15.38 1.99 32.68
N TRP A 205 16.18 2.66 31.86
CA TRP A 205 17.17 1.99 31.01
C TRP A 205 18.48 2.80 31.09
N GLN A 206 19.11 2.73 32.27
CA GLN A 206 20.55 2.81 32.51
C GLN A 206 20.87 1.87 33.67
#